data_AF-V5GLG0-F1
#
_entry.id   AF-V5GLG0-F1
#
_cell.length_a   1.000
_cell.length_b   1.000
_cell.length_c   1.000
_cell.angle_alpha   90.00
_cell.angle_beta   90.00
_cell.angle_gamma   90.00
#
_symmetry.space_group_name_H-M   'P 1'
#
loop_
_entity.id
_entity.type
_entity.pdbx_description
1 polymer ?
#
loop_
_entity_poly.entity_id
_entity_poly.type
_entity_poly.pdbx_seq_one_letter_code
_entity_poly.pdbx_strand_id
1 'polypeptide(L)'
;DAEVVKESVGGNVANVNNSTSQTFITYRRGVPTMPCNALVVTDICVVIASKGESPPHAFCCINKNLNKGIVGSDVFLCYKKSMNRAKLLTYKPAVLSRYPMVDLPNFPFPNSVPLFCLPMGATLELWPVEAT
;
A
#
# COMPACT_ATOMS: atom_id res chain seq x y z
N ASP A 1 -4.77 -1.44 -22.28
CA ASP A 1 -4.77 -1.11 -20.85
C ASP A 1 -3.85 -1.91 -19.94
N ALA A 2 -3.35 -3.10 -20.31
CA ALA A 2 -2.27 -3.73 -19.56
C ALA A 2 -0.94 -3.59 -20.31
N GLU A 3 0.11 -3.21 -19.58
CA GLU A 3 1.47 -3.13 -20.08
C GLU A 3 2.26 -4.35 -19.62
N VAL A 4 3.20 -4.80 -20.46
CA VAL A 4 4.09 -5.93 -20.18
C VAL A 4 5.43 -5.37 -19.73
N VAL A 5 5.93 -5.87 -18.60
CA VAL A 5 7.32 -5.62 -18.19
C VAL A 5 8.22 -6.48 -19.08
N LYS A 6 8.80 -5.88 -20.13
CA LYS A 6 9.66 -6.59 -21.08
C LYS A 6 11.13 -6.65 -20.63
N GLU A 7 11.57 -5.61 -19.94
CA GLU A 7 12.96 -5.42 -19.52
C GLU A 7 13.04 -5.01 -18.05
N SER A 8 14.09 -5.49 -17.38
CA SER A 8 14.48 -5.03 -16.06
C SER A 8 15.09 -3.63 -16.13
N VAL A 9 15.25 -2.98 -14.98
CA VAL A 9 15.91 -1.65 -14.89
C VAL A 9 17.34 -1.67 -15.47
N GLY A 10 18.01 -2.83 -15.45
CA GLY A 10 19.33 -3.01 -16.05
C GLY A 10 19.33 -3.36 -17.54
N GLY A 11 18.19 -3.31 -18.23
CA GLY A 11 18.08 -3.63 -19.66
C GLY A 11 18.05 -5.13 -20.01
N ASN A 12 18.07 -6.02 -19.02
CA ASN A 12 17.94 -7.46 -19.26
C ASN A 12 16.48 -7.85 -19.51
N VAL A 13 16.25 -8.86 -20.35
CA VAL A 13 14.91 -9.44 -20.60
C VAL A 13 14.25 -9.85 -19.27
N ALA A 14 13.05 -9.34 -18.99
CA ALA A 14 12.32 -9.56 -17.74
C ALA A 14 11.48 -10.86 -17.75
N ASN A 15 11.97 -11.91 -18.41
CA ASN A 15 11.35 -13.23 -18.34
C ASN A 15 11.55 -13.79 -16.91
N VAL A 16 10.45 -14.07 -16.21
CA VAL A 16 10.50 -14.59 -14.82
C VAL A 16 10.53 -16.11 -14.76
N ASN A 17 10.52 -16.78 -15.90
CA ASN A 17 10.52 -18.24 -16.00
C ASN A 17 11.89 -18.76 -16.48
N ASN A 18 12.35 -19.84 -15.84
CA ASN A 18 13.63 -20.48 -16.14
C ASN A 18 13.50 -21.68 -17.12
N SER A 19 12.34 -21.84 -17.77
CA SER A 19 12.08 -22.88 -18.78
C SER A 19 12.09 -22.31 -20.20
N THR A 20 11.78 -23.16 -21.19
CA THR A 20 11.61 -22.76 -22.60
C THR A 20 10.40 -21.84 -22.82
N SER A 21 9.44 -21.82 -21.89
CA SER A 21 8.30 -20.91 -21.94
C SER A 21 8.65 -19.53 -21.40
N GLN A 22 8.15 -18.49 -22.07
CA GLN A 22 8.34 -17.11 -21.64
C GLN A 22 7.16 -16.67 -20.76
N THR A 23 7.47 -16.22 -19.55
CA THR A 23 6.48 -15.64 -18.63
C THR A 23 6.90 -14.22 -18.29
N PHE A 24 5.99 -13.27 -18.48
CA PHE A 24 6.23 -11.86 -18.14
C PHE A 24 5.15 -11.35 -17.19
N ILE A 25 5.52 -10.39 -16.36
CA ILE A 25 4.57 -9.69 -15.48
C ILE A 25 3.85 -8.63 -16.32
N THR A 26 2.53 -8.52 -16.13
CA THR A 26 1.74 -7.42 -16.67
C THR A 26 1.20 -6.56 -15.54
N TYR A 27 1.11 -5.25 -15.78
CA TYR A 27 0.54 -4.30 -14.82
C TYR A 27 -0.40 -3.34 -15.52
N ARG A 28 -1.20 -2.65 -14.70
CA ARG A 28 -2.04 -1.53 -15.13
C ARG A 28 -1.74 -0.35 -14.22
N ARG A 29 -1.55 0.83 -14.80
CA ARG A 29 -1.44 2.08 -14.03
C ARG A 29 -2.83 2.66 -13.83
N GLY A 30 -3.04 3.28 -12.68
CA GLY A 30 -4.20 4.15 -12.49
C GLY A 30 -4.12 5.32 -13.45
N VAL A 31 -5.25 5.71 -14.01
CA VAL A 31 -5.37 6.97 -14.76
C VAL A 31 -5.28 8.16 -13.80
N PRO A 32 -4.80 9.34 -14.26
CA PRO A 32 -4.72 10.54 -13.42
C PRO A 32 -6.05 10.97 -12.78
N THR A 33 -7.16 10.61 -13.41
CA THR A 33 -8.52 10.92 -12.95
C THR A 33 -9.05 9.96 -11.89
N MET A 34 -8.31 8.91 -11.52
CA MET A 34 -8.77 7.99 -10.48
C MET A 34 -8.95 8.70 -9.13
N PRO A 35 -9.99 8.34 -8.36
CA PRO A 35 -10.22 8.94 -7.06
C PRO A 35 -9.07 8.60 -6.10
N CYS A 36 -8.81 9.52 -5.16
CA CYS A 36 -7.68 9.40 -4.24
C CYS A 36 -7.75 8.15 -3.33
N ASN A 37 -8.95 7.62 -3.08
CA ASN A 37 -9.24 6.45 -2.26
C ASN A 37 -9.44 5.16 -3.07
N ALA A 38 -9.10 5.15 -4.37
CA ALA A 38 -9.22 3.96 -5.21
C ALA A 38 -8.40 2.77 -4.65
N LEU A 39 -8.90 1.55 -4.86
CA LEU A 39 -8.16 0.34 -4.49
C LEU A 39 -7.01 0.08 -5.47
N VAL A 40 -5.79 0.18 -4.98
CA VAL A 40 -4.55 -0.01 -5.76
C VAL A 40 -3.75 -1.17 -5.20
N VAL A 41 -2.82 -1.71 -5.99
CA VAL A 41 -1.81 -2.65 -5.49
C VAL A 41 -0.79 -1.85 -4.69
N THR A 42 -0.70 -2.10 -3.38
CA THR A 42 0.23 -1.40 -2.48
C THR A 42 1.49 -2.20 -2.22
N ASP A 43 1.38 -3.52 -2.25
CA ASP A 43 2.47 -4.42 -1.91
C ASP A 43 2.47 -5.63 -2.84
N ILE A 44 3.68 -6.12 -3.12
CA ILE A 44 3.93 -7.32 -3.92
C ILE A 44 4.95 -8.15 -3.16
N CYS A 45 4.74 -9.46 -3.10
CA CYS A 45 5.72 -10.40 -2.56
C CYS A 45 5.75 -11.68 -3.40
N VAL A 46 6.83 -12.45 -3.25
CA VAL A 46 7.00 -13.77 -3.85
C VAL A 46 6.91 -14.80 -2.75
N VAL A 47 6.20 -15.90 -2.99
CA VAL A 47 6.11 -17.04 -2.07
C VAL A 47 6.61 -18.31 -2.73
N ILE A 48 7.33 -19.13 -1.98
CA ILE A 48 7.84 -20.44 -2.39
C ILE A 48 7.03 -21.52 -1.67
N ALA A 49 5.90 -21.93 -2.24
CA ALA A 49 4.97 -22.88 -1.64
C ALA A 49 5.63 -24.25 -1.38
N SER A 50 6.60 -24.66 -2.22
CA SER A 50 7.35 -25.89 -2.03
C SER A 50 8.26 -25.89 -0.79
N LYS A 51 8.50 -24.72 -0.18
CA LYS A 51 9.19 -24.57 1.11
C LYS A 51 8.22 -24.38 2.29
N GLY A 52 6.92 -24.55 2.07
CA GLY A 52 5.89 -24.34 3.08
C GLY A 52 5.49 -22.88 3.30
N GLU A 53 5.96 -21.95 2.45
CA GLU A 53 5.51 -20.56 2.51
C GLU A 53 4.05 -20.44 2.03
N SER A 54 3.30 -19.53 2.65
CA SER A 54 1.93 -19.22 2.26
C SER A 54 1.77 -17.71 2.02
N PRO A 55 0.79 -17.28 1.20
CA PRO A 55 0.50 -15.87 1.02
C PRO A 55 0.28 -15.17 2.37
N PRO A 56 0.92 -14.01 2.62
CA PRO A 56 0.71 -13.28 3.86
C PRO A 56 -0.75 -12.83 4.05
N HIS A 57 -1.11 -12.45 5.27
CA HIS A 57 -2.48 -12.00 5.57
C HIS A 57 -2.94 -10.86 4.63
N ALA A 58 -4.13 -11.02 4.06
CA ALA A 58 -4.76 -10.11 3.09
C ALA A 58 -4.03 -9.97 1.72
N PHE A 59 -3.07 -10.85 1.40
CA PHE A 59 -2.51 -10.95 0.06
C PHE A 59 -3.32 -11.94 -0.79
N CYS A 60 -3.52 -11.57 -2.05
CA CYS A 60 -4.05 -12.45 -3.08
C CYS A 60 -2.89 -13.12 -3.83
N CYS A 61 -2.92 -14.44 -3.96
CA CYS A 61 -1.97 -15.19 -4.76
C CYS A 61 -2.42 -15.27 -6.21
N ILE A 62 -1.53 -14.97 -7.15
CA ILE A 62 -1.75 -15.25 -8.56
C ILE A 62 -1.46 -16.73 -8.78
N ASN A 63 -2.48 -17.51 -9.13
CA ASN A 63 -2.38 -18.96 -9.31
C ASN A 63 -1.70 -19.33 -10.65
N LYS A 64 -0.44 -18.92 -10.78
CA LYS A 64 0.48 -19.21 -11.87
C LYS A 64 1.87 -19.44 -11.28
N ASN A 65 2.35 -20.68 -11.37
CA ASN A 65 3.72 -21.01 -10.97
C ASN A 65 4.70 -20.34 -11.97
N LEU A 66 5.57 -19.48 -11.44
CA LEU A 66 6.57 -18.74 -12.20
C LEU A 66 7.76 -19.61 -12.65
N ASN A 67 8.00 -20.73 -11.97
CA ASN A 67 9.12 -21.64 -12.20
C ASN A 67 8.62 -23.04 -12.62
N LYS A 68 7.79 -23.11 -13.66
CA LYS A 68 7.19 -24.37 -14.13
C LYS A 68 8.21 -25.21 -14.92
N GLY A 69 9.01 -26.01 -14.21
CA GLY A 69 9.98 -26.97 -14.76
C GLY A 69 10.00 -28.29 -14.00
N ILE A 70 10.66 -29.33 -14.55
CA ILE A 70 10.65 -30.70 -14.00
C ILE A 70 11.21 -30.78 -12.56
N VAL A 71 12.10 -29.87 -12.19
CA VAL A 71 12.71 -29.76 -10.84
C VAL A 71 12.48 -28.36 -10.25
N GLY A 72 11.43 -27.66 -10.72
CA GLY A 72 11.15 -26.29 -10.32
C GLY A 72 10.50 -26.20 -8.94
N SER A 73 10.91 -25.23 -8.13
CA SER A 73 10.17 -24.85 -6.93
C SER A 73 8.81 -24.25 -7.30
N ASP A 74 7.83 -24.38 -6.40
CA ASP A 74 6.51 -23.78 -6.58
C ASP A 74 6.55 -22.29 -6.18
N VAL A 75 6.89 -21.44 -7.15
CA VAL A 75 7.08 -20.00 -6.94
C VAL A 75 5.86 -19.23 -7.44
N PHE A 76 5.26 -18.41 -6.58
CA PHE A 76 4.07 -17.62 -6.92
C PHE A 76 4.25 -16.14 -6.59
N LEU A 77 3.59 -15.29 -7.38
CA LEU A 77 3.48 -13.86 -7.11
C LEU A 77 2.21 -13.57 -6.32
N CYS A 78 2.35 -12.86 -5.22
CA CYS A 78 1.24 -12.41 -4.39
C CYS A 78 1.20 -10.87 -4.36
N TYR A 79 0.00 -10.31 -4.26
CA TYR A 79 -0.19 -8.87 -4.17
C TYR A 79 -1.25 -8.51 -3.13
N LYS A 80 -1.11 -7.34 -2.51
CA LYS A 80 -2.12 -6.77 -1.62
C LYS A 80 -2.78 -5.58 -2.30
N LYS A 81 -4.12 -5.55 -2.26
CA LYS A 81 -4.88 -4.36 -2.63
C LYS A 81 -5.38 -3.64 -1.39
N SER A 82 -5.16 -2.34 -1.35
CA SER A 82 -5.73 -1.48 -0.30
C SER A 82 -6.04 -0.09 -0.89
N MET A 83 -6.71 0.74 -0.10
CA MET A 83 -7.02 2.11 -0.53
C MET A 83 -5.71 2.85 -0.76
N ASN A 84 -5.62 3.53 -1.90
CA ASN A 84 -4.50 4.41 -2.18
C ASN A 84 -4.40 5.46 -1.06
N ARG A 85 -3.18 5.64 -0.56
CA ARG A 85 -2.92 6.63 0.49
C ARG A 85 -2.40 7.89 -0.17
N ALA A 86 -3.24 8.92 -0.22
CA ALA A 86 -2.82 10.23 -0.67
C ALA A 86 -1.61 10.73 0.15
N LYS A 87 -0.76 11.56 -0.47
CA LYS A 87 0.25 12.30 0.29
C LYS A 87 -0.48 13.15 1.32
N LEU A 88 -0.04 13.10 2.57
CA LEU A 88 -0.72 13.81 3.66
C LEU A 88 0.27 14.39 4.66
N LEU A 89 -0.19 15.42 5.35
CA LEU A 89 0.44 15.97 6.55
C LEU A 89 -0.43 15.63 7.75
N THR A 90 0.20 15.14 8.83
CA THR A 90 -0.50 14.83 10.09
C THR A 90 -0.22 15.91 11.12
N TYR A 91 -1.28 16.42 11.75
CA TYR A 91 -1.23 17.39 12.83
C TYR A 91 -1.59 16.72 14.15
N LYS A 92 -0.73 16.91 15.15
CA LYS A 92 -1.05 16.50 16.52
C LYS A 92 -2.20 17.36 17.05
N PRO A 93 -3.12 16.78 17.82
CA PRO A 93 -4.22 17.54 18.39
C PRO A 93 -3.68 18.53 19.43
N ALA A 94 -4.24 19.73 19.43
CA ALA A 94 -3.91 20.77 20.39
C ALA A 94 -5.17 21.57 20.75
N VAL A 95 -5.16 22.18 21.94
CA VAL A 95 -6.18 23.15 22.34
C VAL A 95 -5.92 24.46 21.60
N LEU A 96 -6.79 24.82 20.65
CA LEU A 96 -6.72 26.13 19.98
C LEU A 96 -7.40 27.22 20.80
N SER A 97 -8.45 26.86 21.53
CA SER A 97 -9.20 27.76 22.43
C SER A 97 -9.81 26.94 23.57
N ARG A 98 -9.90 27.54 24.76
CA ARG A 98 -10.52 26.94 25.94
C ARG A 98 -11.16 28.01 26.82
N TYR A 99 -12.14 27.60 27.62
CA TYR A 99 -12.65 28.41 28.72
C TYR A 99 -12.64 27.57 30.01
N PRO A 100 -12.18 28.10 31.15
CA PRO A 100 -11.45 29.37 31.31
C PRO A 100 -10.11 29.40 30.57
N MET A 101 -9.62 30.59 30.22
CA MET A 101 -8.38 30.76 29.45
C MET A 101 -7.12 30.34 30.22
N VAL A 102 -7.20 30.34 31.56
CA VAL A 102 -6.13 29.97 32.48
C VAL A 102 -6.62 28.90 33.45
N ASP A 103 -5.70 28.14 34.03
CA ASP A 103 -6.04 27.15 35.03
C ASP A 103 -6.47 27.83 36.32
N LEU A 104 -7.55 27.32 36.91
CA LEU A 104 -7.97 27.72 38.24
C LEU A 104 -7.24 26.83 39.27
N PRO A 105 -6.92 27.33 40.48
CA PRO A 105 -6.14 26.59 41.47
C PRO A 105 -6.67 25.18 41.78
N ASN A 106 -8.00 25.00 41.75
CA ASN A 106 -8.66 23.73 42.03
C ASN A 106 -9.26 23.05 40.79
N PHE A 107 -9.02 23.61 39.59
CA PHE A 107 -9.59 23.11 38.35
C PHE A 107 -8.63 23.37 37.17
N PRO A 108 -7.51 22.63 37.10
CA PRO A 108 -6.59 22.71 35.97
C PRO A 108 -7.19 22.05 34.73
N PHE A 109 -6.88 22.59 33.55
CA PHE A 109 -7.33 21.98 32.31
C PHE A 109 -6.53 20.69 32.02
N PRO A 110 -7.18 19.53 31.79
CA PRO A 110 -6.43 18.29 31.59
C PRO A 110 -5.68 18.27 30.24
N ASN A 111 -4.38 17.98 30.29
CA ASN A 111 -3.53 17.91 29.09
C ASN A 111 -3.94 16.79 28.11
N SER A 112 -4.73 15.82 28.56
CA SER A 112 -5.23 14.72 27.73
C SER A 112 -6.41 15.09 26.85
N VAL A 113 -7.08 16.23 27.08
CA VAL A 113 -8.31 16.60 26.36
C VAL A 113 -8.12 16.64 24.84
N PRO A 114 -7.07 17.24 24.26
CA PRO A 114 -6.90 17.24 22.80
C PRO A 114 -6.82 15.84 22.20
N LEU A 115 -6.06 14.94 22.85
CA LEU A 115 -5.91 13.57 22.40
C LEU A 115 -7.19 12.75 22.61
N PHE A 116 -7.93 13.02 23.68
CA PHE A 116 -9.24 12.41 23.91
C PHE A 116 -10.23 12.80 22.81
N CYS A 117 -10.28 14.07 22.42
CA CYS A 117 -11.18 14.56 21.39
C CYS A 117 -10.77 14.15 19.98
N LEU A 118 -9.46 14.07 19.70
CA LEU A 118 -8.89 13.74 18.39
C LEU A 118 -7.75 12.71 18.55
N PRO A 119 -8.07 11.44 18.85
CA PRO A 119 -7.05 10.43 19.15
C PRO A 119 -6.09 10.16 17.99
N MET A 120 -6.58 10.27 16.76
CA MET A 120 -5.77 10.10 15.55
C MET A 120 -5.22 11.44 15.01
N GLY A 121 -5.46 12.55 15.71
CA GLY A 121 -5.14 13.90 15.24
C GLY A 121 -5.99 14.33 14.05
N ALA A 122 -5.44 15.24 13.25
CA ALA A 122 -6.03 15.66 11.99
C ALA A 122 -5.04 15.44 10.84
N THR A 123 -5.55 15.17 9.65
CA THR A 123 -4.74 14.98 8.45
C THR A 123 -5.19 15.93 7.34
N LEU A 124 -4.22 16.57 6.70
CA LEU A 124 -4.43 17.34 5.47
C LEU A 124 -3.91 16.53 4.30
N GLU A 125 -4.79 16.13 3.40
CA GLU A 125 -4.46 15.32 2.24
C GLU A 125 -4.23 16.19 1.01
N LEU A 126 -3.21 15.85 0.23
CA LEU A 126 -2.96 16.43 -1.09
C LEU A 126 -3.53 15.49 -2.15
N TRP A 127 -4.62 15.91 -2.77
CA TRP A 127 -5.24 15.17 -3.86
C TRP A 127 -4.71 15.65 -5.22
N PRO A 128 -4.60 14.75 -6.21
CA PRO A 128 -4.28 15.15 -7.58
C PRO A 128 -5.33 16.13 -8.11
N VAL A 129 -4.91 17.13 -8.88
CA VAL A 129 -5.80 18.15 -9.47
C VAL A 129 -6.87 17.52 -10.37
N GLU A 130 -6.50 16.43 -11.04
CA GLU A 130 -7.35 15.75 -12.03
C GLU A 130 -8.20 14.64 -11.40
N ALA A 131 -8.01 14.31 -10.12
CA ALA A 131 -8.80 13.27 -9.47
C ALA A 131 -10.25 13.73 -9.31
N THR A 132 -11.18 12.93 -9.82
CA THR A 132 -12.63 13.17 -9.75
C THR A 132 -13.31 12.24 -8.75
#